data_AF-A0A9E0IR53-F1
#
_entry.id   AF-A0A9E0IR53-F1
#
_cell.length_a   1.000
_cell.length_b   1.000
_cell.length_c   1.000
_cell.angle_alpha   90.00
_cell.angle_beta   90.00
_cell.angle_gamma   90.00
#
_symmetry.space_group_name_H-M   'P 1'
#
loop_
_entity.id
_entity.type
_entity.pdbx_description
1 polymer ?
#
loop_
_entity_poly.entity_id
_entity_poly.type
_entity_poly.pdbx_seq_one_letter_code
_entity_poly.pdbx_strand_id
1 'polypeptide(L)'
;MARTFAATSLRRRSPRAVPLGAIALVALASACGPSTRGGDDEGGGDVDASTTIVGEPATLTGRVWAPGQAPGQVPPGHEIPVFDAVVYLTQVPPPEIPQRVHCEPCIEVPASAQRTSHDGSFTLDVSSGDYWLVIQKAQFRLVQRLAVAPGATALGDAATTLPSRHDPLAGAWIPRIAVAAGGYDPLETILGKMGLGQVDASGVYSAHDGEVALWANGGNDLGMAVGSLTDLARDLDSLRQYHVVFIPCASDDNTAALRDPQVLRNLRDYVKEGGKLYVTDWSGEWMDNVFPAQVQLGSGAFGGFGAIDTPASAYDRASDSWSTGQFGNADGDAYDSPDGQVVDGNLRAWLHGQLAPQPHDGTPAMVNADDFDVVDNWNWIQSLTTVDIGLDDQGQPVSDVPRSWVIGSREGPFGGTTGDKNPLTVTFEPAGCGRVLYSTYHTTPGAHLGLIPQERILLYLIMEIGVCKAGPIVVE
;
A
#
# COMPACT_ATOMS: atom_id res chain seq x y z
N MET A 1 -6.47 -20.42 65.26
CA MET A 1 -5.79 -20.12 66.53
C MET A 1 -4.34 -19.74 66.25
N ALA A 2 -3.96 -18.52 66.63
CA ALA A 2 -2.63 -17.99 66.99
C ALA A 2 -1.37 -18.29 66.14
N ARG A 3 -0.75 -17.19 65.67
CA ARG A 3 0.69 -16.80 65.69
C ARG A 3 0.82 -15.60 64.74
N THR A 4 0.86 -14.31 65.13
CA THR A 4 1.71 -13.52 66.05
C THR A 4 3.21 -13.50 65.70
N PHE A 5 3.70 -12.32 65.26
CA PHE A 5 4.92 -11.53 65.64
C PHE A 5 5.27 -10.58 64.45
N ALA A 6 4.91 -9.30 64.47
CA ALA A 6 5.62 -8.13 65.06
C ALA A 6 7.03 -7.91 64.47
N ALA A 7 7.32 -6.90 63.63
CA ALA A 7 7.29 -5.43 63.75
C ALA A 7 8.63 -4.82 64.21
N THR A 8 9.31 -4.04 63.34
CA THR A 8 10.11 -2.80 63.59
C THR A 8 10.84 -2.42 62.27
N SER A 9 10.67 -1.29 61.57
CA SER A 9 10.79 0.16 61.89
C SER A 9 12.19 0.62 62.31
N LEU A 10 12.93 1.32 61.43
CA LEU A 10 13.41 2.71 61.62
C LEU A 10 14.39 3.22 60.53
N ARG A 11 13.93 4.26 59.81
CA ARG A 11 14.52 5.58 59.51
C ARG A 11 16.01 5.79 59.11
N ARG A 12 16.10 6.55 58.00
CA ARG A 12 16.92 7.75 57.69
C ARG A 12 18.44 7.59 57.46
N ARG A 13 18.90 8.09 56.29
CA ARG A 13 19.71 9.31 56.12
C ARG A 13 20.12 9.52 54.65
N SER A 14 19.83 10.71 54.09
CA SER A 14 20.66 11.43 53.11
C SER A 14 21.65 12.36 53.87
N PRO A 15 22.63 13.09 53.29
CA PRO A 15 22.93 13.42 51.87
C PRO A 15 24.45 13.45 51.47
N ARG A 16 24.75 14.03 50.27
CA ARG A 16 26.05 14.55 49.72
C ARG A 16 26.95 13.52 49.00
N ALA A 17 27.82 13.84 48.03
CA ALA A 17 28.01 14.93 47.06
C ALA A 17 29.09 14.47 46.03
N VAL A 18 29.22 15.22 44.94
CA VAL A 18 30.05 15.12 43.70
C VAL A 18 31.58 14.93 43.95
N PRO A 19 32.37 14.34 43.02
CA PRO A 19 33.10 15.09 41.96
C PRO A 19 32.98 14.42 40.55
N LEU A 20 32.70 15.12 39.44
CA LEU A 20 33.59 15.96 38.60
C LEU A 20 34.85 15.22 38.10
N GLY A 21 34.77 14.71 36.87
CA GLY A 21 35.88 14.19 36.08
C GLY A 21 35.75 14.66 34.64
N ALA A 22 36.63 15.60 34.26
CA ALA A 22 36.72 16.23 32.94
C ALA A 22 37.35 15.27 31.91
N ILE A 23 36.83 15.26 30.67
CA ILE A 23 37.53 14.72 29.50
C ILE A 23 37.86 15.90 28.58
N ALA A 24 39.15 16.05 28.31
CA ALA A 24 39.78 17.19 27.66
C ALA A 24 39.67 17.13 26.13
N LEU A 25 39.45 18.30 25.54
CA LEU A 25 39.76 18.62 24.14
C LEU A 25 41.25 18.44 23.86
N VAL A 26 41.60 17.81 22.74
CA VAL A 26 42.92 17.95 22.12
C VAL A 26 42.76 18.81 20.87
N ALA A 27 43.15 20.08 21.02
CA ALA A 27 43.49 20.96 19.91
C ALA A 27 45.01 20.93 19.74
N LEU A 28 45.49 20.70 18.52
CA LEU A 28 46.90 20.80 18.17
C LEU A 28 47.05 21.87 17.10
N ALA A 29 47.72 22.97 17.48
CA ALA A 29 48.24 23.95 16.55
C ALA A 29 49.64 24.40 17.01
N SER A 30 50.45 24.74 16.00
CA SER A 30 51.68 25.53 15.98
C SER A 30 53.03 24.83 16.27
N ALA A 31 53.94 24.86 15.27
CA ALA A 31 55.12 25.72 15.28
C ALA A 31 55.87 25.74 13.92
N CYS A 32 56.59 26.84 13.69
CA CYS A 32 57.19 27.32 12.44
C CYS A 32 58.65 26.87 12.17
N GLY A 33 59.04 26.83 10.89
CA GLY A 33 60.35 27.23 10.31
C GLY A 33 61.56 26.27 10.43
N PRO A 34 62.59 26.34 9.53
CA PRO A 34 63.01 27.52 8.78
C PRO A 34 63.21 27.34 7.25
N SER A 35 63.49 28.48 6.62
CA SER A 35 63.75 28.80 5.22
C SER A 35 65.15 28.40 4.71
N THR A 36 65.30 28.15 3.39
CA THR A 36 66.05 29.00 2.41
C THR A 36 66.52 28.24 1.14
N ARG A 37 66.50 28.98 0.00
CA ARG A 37 67.26 28.84 -1.27
C ARG A 37 66.90 27.62 -2.15
N GLY A 38 66.57 27.74 -3.44
CA GLY A 38 66.87 28.73 -4.46
C GLY A 38 67.51 28.00 -5.64
N GLY A 39 66.97 28.10 -6.86
CA GLY A 39 67.58 27.54 -8.07
C GLY A 39 66.57 27.21 -9.16
N ASP A 40 66.78 27.80 -10.32
CA ASP A 40 65.94 27.84 -11.53
C ASP A 40 65.84 26.50 -12.31
N ASP A 41 64.92 26.55 -13.28
CA ASP A 41 64.92 25.87 -14.60
C ASP A 41 64.06 24.60 -14.85
N GLU A 42 63.12 24.84 -15.78
CA GLU A 42 62.66 24.01 -16.91
C GLU A 42 61.92 22.68 -16.70
N GLY A 43 60.67 22.69 -17.16
CA GLY A 43 60.22 21.75 -18.20
C GLY A 43 59.74 20.37 -17.73
N GLY A 44 58.42 20.18 -17.73
CA GLY A 44 57.82 18.85 -17.69
C GLY A 44 56.34 18.91 -17.34
N GLY A 45 55.50 18.90 -18.37
CA GLY A 45 54.07 18.73 -18.17
C GLY A 45 53.76 17.35 -17.61
N ASP A 46 52.77 17.30 -16.72
CA ASP A 46 51.94 16.11 -16.59
C ASP A 46 50.52 16.56 -16.26
N VAL A 47 49.73 16.52 -17.32
CA VAL A 47 48.29 16.24 -17.42
C VAL A 47 47.54 16.14 -16.09
N ASP A 48 46.63 17.10 -15.90
CA ASP A 48 45.41 16.91 -15.13
C ASP A 48 44.73 15.61 -15.58
N ALA A 49 44.84 14.56 -14.77
CA ALA A 49 43.89 13.46 -14.80
C ALA A 49 42.58 13.92 -14.13
N SER A 50 41.94 14.93 -14.73
CA SER A 50 40.51 15.18 -14.55
C SER A 50 39.81 14.09 -15.34
N THR A 51 39.47 13.01 -14.64
CA THR A 51 38.60 11.96 -15.13
C THR A 51 37.34 12.60 -15.71
N THR A 52 37.16 12.36 -17.00
CA THR A 52 36.16 12.94 -17.90
C THR A 52 34.76 12.90 -17.28
N ILE A 53 34.18 14.07 -17.01
CA ILE A 53 32.72 14.20 -16.92
C ILE A 53 32.20 13.99 -18.34
N VAL A 54 31.73 12.77 -18.65
CA VAL A 54 31.10 12.49 -19.94
C VAL A 54 29.65 12.94 -19.83
N GLY A 55 29.42 14.24 -20.09
CA GLY A 55 28.11 14.86 -20.22
C GLY A 55 28.00 16.20 -19.47
N GLU A 56 27.53 17.24 -20.15
CA GLU A 56 27.27 18.54 -19.53
C GLU A 56 26.10 18.43 -18.53
N PRO A 57 26.01 19.30 -17.51
CA PRO A 57 24.91 19.28 -16.56
C PRO A 57 23.54 19.42 -17.23
N ALA A 58 22.59 18.62 -16.79
CA ALA A 58 21.20 18.64 -17.23
C ALA A 58 20.25 18.47 -16.03
N THR A 59 19.05 19.02 -16.16
CA THR A 59 17.98 18.87 -15.18
C THR A 59 16.72 18.39 -15.89
N LEU A 60 16.17 17.27 -15.45
CA LEU A 60 14.89 16.76 -15.93
C LEU A 60 13.80 17.07 -14.91
N THR A 61 12.66 17.57 -15.37
CA THR A 61 11.46 17.72 -14.54
C THR A 61 10.30 16.97 -15.17
N GLY A 62 9.33 16.57 -14.36
CA GLY A 62 8.15 15.90 -14.86
C GLY A 62 7.15 15.61 -13.75
N ARG A 63 6.06 14.94 -14.12
CA ARG A 63 5.02 14.50 -13.19
C ARG A 63 4.63 13.07 -13.52
N VAL A 64 4.59 12.20 -12.53
CA VAL A 64 4.17 10.81 -12.71
C VAL A 64 2.65 10.72 -12.55
N TRP A 65 2.00 10.09 -13.53
CA TRP A 65 0.56 9.90 -13.57
C TRP A 65 0.20 8.43 -13.45
N ALA A 66 -0.94 8.15 -12.80
CA ALA A 66 -1.46 6.80 -12.71
C ALA A 66 -1.91 6.30 -14.11
N PRO A 67 -1.97 4.97 -14.33
CA PRO A 67 -2.40 4.42 -15.60
C PRO A 67 -3.75 4.99 -16.05
N GLY A 68 -3.82 5.50 -17.28
CA GLY A 68 -5.03 6.08 -17.86
C GLY A 68 -5.51 7.41 -17.22
N GLN A 69 -4.71 8.03 -16.35
CA GLN A 69 -5.12 9.21 -15.56
C GLN A 69 -4.28 10.47 -15.82
N ALA A 70 -3.53 10.52 -16.93
CA ALA A 70 -2.73 11.68 -17.29
C ALA A 70 -3.57 12.78 -18.00
N PRO A 71 -3.05 14.02 -18.11
CA PRO A 71 -3.68 15.07 -18.90
C PRO A 71 -4.02 14.61 -20.32
N GLY A 72 -5.27 14.84 -20.73
CA GLY A 72 -5.80 14.40 -22.02
C GLY A 72 -6.30 12.95 -22.06
N GLN A 73 -6.09 12.16 -21.01
CA GLN A 73 -6.69 10.82 -20.85
C GLN A 73 -8.00 10.87 -20.04
N VAL A 74 -8.14 11.88 -19.18
CA VAL A 74 -9.35 12.15 -18.38
C VAL A 74 -9.78 13.61 -18.52
N PRO A 75 -11.01 13.97 -18.11
CA PRO A 75 -11.43 15.38 -18.09
C PRO A 75 -10.47 16.24 -17.25
N PRO A 76 -10.21 17.50 -17.65
CA PRO A 76 -9.32 18.38 -16.91
C PRO A 76 -9.70 18.52 -15.43
N GLY A 77 -8.72 18.38 -14.55
CA GLY A 77 -8.88 18.40 -13.08
C GLY A 77 -9.10 17.01 -12.47
N HIS A 78 -9.42 15.99 -13.27
CA HIS A 78 -9.61 14.62 -12.79
C HIS A 78 -8.34 13.76 -12.87
N GLU A 79 -7.22 14.33 -13.32
CA GLU A 79 -5.95 13.63 -13.40
C GLU A 79 -5.49 13.11 -12.02
N ILE A 80 -4.86 11.94 -12.01
CA ILE A 80 -4.43 11.27 -10.77
C ILE A 80 -2.91 11.17 -10.74
N PRO A 81 -2.23 12.04 -9.97
CA PRO A 81 -0.78 11.95 -9.83
C PRO A 81 -0.38 10.77 -8.94
N VAL A 82 0.82 10.24 -9.16
CA VAL A 82 1.38 9.16 -8.32
C VAL A 82 2.34 9.75 -7.31
N PHE A 83 1.99 9.67 -6.04
CA PHE A 83 2.87 10.01 -4.93
C PHE A 83 3.92 8.93 -4.68
N ASP A 84 5.15 9.36 -4.37
CA ASP A 84 6.24 8.50 -3.93
C ASP A 84 6.63 7.39 -4.95
N ALA A 85 6.43 7.67 -6.24
CA ALA A 85 7.03 6.88 -7.32
C ALA A 85 8.54 7.16 -7.36
N VAL A 86 9.34 6.10 -7.50
CA VAL A 86 10.79 6.21 -7.67
C VAL A 86 11.09 6.49 -9.13
N VAL A 87 11.83 7.55 -9.40
CA VAL A 87 12.26 8.02 -10.73
C VAL A 87 13.78 8.10 -10.77
N TYR A 88 14.42 7.44 -11.73
CA TYR A 88 15.88 7.50 -11.90
C TYR A 88 16.33 7.22 -13.33
N LEU A 89 17.59 7.56 -13.61
CA LEU A 89 18.28 7.20 -14.86
C LEU A 89 19.34 6.14 -14.60
N THR A 90 19.50 5.21 -15.54
CA THR A 90 20.54 4.18 -15.53
C THR A 90 21.09 3.94 -16.93
N GLN A 91 22.33 3.46 -17.05
CA GLN A 91 22.94 3.10 -18.33
C GLN A 91 22.51 1.72 -18.83
N VAL A 92 22.09 0.84 -17.91
CA VAL A 92 21.67 -0.54 -18.18
C VAL A 92 20.24 -0.69 -17.66
N PRO A 93 19.32 -1.32 -18.40
CA PRO A 93 17.95 -1.48 -17.95
C PRO A 93 17.91 -2.29 -16.63
N PRO A 94 16.96 -1.98 -15.72
CA PRO A 94 16.81 -2.73 -14.49
C PRO A 94 16.38 -4.17 -14.75
N PRO A 95 16.62 -5.10 -13.81
CA PRO A 95 16.11 -6.47 -13.93
C PRO A 95 14.59 -6.49 -14.04
N GLU A 96 14.04 -7.53 -14.65
CA GLU A 96 12.59 -7.73 -14.74
C GLU A 96 11.94 -7.87 -13.36
N ILE A 97 10.70 -7.40 -13.24
CA ILE A 97 9.89 -7.67 -12.05
C ILE A 97 9.44 -9.13 -12.12
N PRO A 98 9.61 -9.94 -11.06
CA PRO A 98 9.07 -11.29 -11.03
C PRO A 98 7.56 -11.28 -11.29
N GLN A 99 7.05 -12.18 -12.12
CA GLN A 99 5.64 -12.23 -12.56
C GLN A 99 4.77 -13.16 -11.72
N ARG A 100 5.17 -13.37 -10.47
CA ARG A 100 4.53 -14.24 -9.48
C ARG A 100 4.64 -13.56 -8.12
N VAL A 101 3.86 -14.04 -7.16
CA VAL A 101 4.01 -13.61 -5.77
C VAL A 101 5.47 -13.78 -5.33
N HIS A 102 5.99 -12.76 -4.68
CA HIS A 102 7.33 -12.76 -4.14
C HIS A 102 7.41 -11.75 -3.00
N CYS A 103 8.27 -12.05 -2.04
CA CYS A 103 8.62 -11.08 -1.02
C CYS A 103 9.51 -10.01 -1.67
N GLU A 104 9.10 -8.75 -1.55
CA GLU A 104 9.86 -7.60 -2.04
C GLU A 104 10.40 -6.80 -0.84
N PRO A 105 11.58 -7.14 -0.30
CA PRO A 105 12.24 -6.30 0.70
C PRO A 105 12.68 -4.98 0.05
N CYS A 106 12.65 -3.88 0.81
CA CYS A 106 13.15 -2.61 0.29
C CYS A 106 14.66 -2.68 0.08
N ILE A 107 15.07 -2.56 -1.19
CA ILE A 107 16.48 -2.45 -1.57
C ILE A 107 16.88 -0.98 -1.73
N GLU A 108 18.17 -0.70 -1.58
CA GLU A 108 18.70 0.64 -1.89
C GLU A 108 18.50 0.95 -3.38
N VAL A 109 17.84 2.07 -3.64
CA VAL A 109 17.72 2.64 -4.99
C VAL A 109 19.00 3.40 -5.33
N PRO A 110 19.31 3.61 -6.63
CA PRO A 110 20.47 4.42 -7.01
C PRO A 110 20.46 5.78 -6.30
N ALA A 111 21.62 6.31 -5.92
CA ALA A 111 21.72 7.58 -5.22
C ALA A 111 21.12 8.78 -6.00
N SER A 112 21.01 8.65 -7.32
CA SER A 112 20.37 9.62 -8.21
C SER A 112 18.84 9.52 -8.23
N ALA A 113 18.25 8.50 -7.60
CA ALA A 113 16.81 8.30 -7.61
C ALA A 113 16.08 9.37 -6.80
N GLN A 114 14.95 9.79 -7.33
CA GLN A 114 14.06 10.77 -6.72
C GLN A 114 12.71 10.13 -6.46
N ARG A 115 12.02 10.61 -5.44
CA ARG A 115 10.64 10.22 -5.13
C ARG A 115 9.71 11.36 -5.49
N THR A 116 8.61 11.04 -6.15
CA THR A 116 7.64 12.07 -6.54
C THR A 116 6.92 12.67 -5.35
N SER A 117 6.65 13.97 -5.43
CA SER A 117 5.86 14.71 -4.43
C SER A 117 4.38 14.27 -4.45
N HIS A 118 3.54 14.76 -3.53
CA HIS A 118 2.10 14.44 -3.47
C HIS A 118 1.35 14.80 -4.76
N ASP A 119 1.86 15.76 -5.51
CA ASP A 119 1.31 16.16 -6.79
C ASP A 119 1.92 15.36 -7.97
N GLY A 120 2.78 14.38 -7.69
CA GLY A 120 3.45 13.53 -8.67
C GLY A 120 4.71 14.15 -9.27
N SER A 121 5.08 15.38 -8.91
CA SER A 121 6.23 16.07 -9.50
C SER A 121 7.58 15.52 -9.03
N PHE A 122 8.57 15.58 -9.91
CA PHE A 122 9.98 15.26 -9.61
C PHE A 122 10.94 16.19 -10.36
N THR A 123 12.17 16.29 -9.85
CA THR A 123 13.31 16.95 -10.48
C THR A 123 14.54 16.06 -10.34
N LEU A 124 15.23 15.78 -11.45
CA LEU A 124 16.46 14.96 -11.49
C LEU A 124 17.61 15.79 -12.05
N ASP A 125 18.68 15.93 -11.28
CA ASP A 125 19.95 16.49 -11.75
C ASP A 125 20.88 15.37 -12.24
N VAL A 126 21.27 15.45 -13.50
CA VAL A 126 21.99 14.38 -14.22
C VAL A 126 22.97 14.98 -15.23
N SER A 127 23.84 14.15 -15.81
CA SER A 127 24.65 14.57 -16.97
C SER A 127 23.89 14.30 -18.27
N SER A 128 24.18 15.07 -19.31
CA SER A 128 23.69 14.81 -20.66
C SER A 128 24.22 13.47 -21.18
N GLY A 129 23.40 12.70 -21.88
CA GLY A 129 23.78 11.39 -22.40
C GLY A 129 22.58 10.50 -22.71
N ASP A 130 22.85 9.26 -23.10
CA ASP A 130 21.82 8.26 -23.36
C ASP A 130 21.59 7.40 -22.11
N TYR A 131 20.34 7.32 -21.67
CA TYR A 131 19.93 6.59 -20.48
C TYR A 131 18.71 5.72 -20.72
N TRP A 132 18.44 4.85 -19.77
CA TRP A 132 17.11 4.34 -19.49
C TRP A 132 16.49 5.18 -18.38
N LEU A 133 15.35 5.79 -18.67
CA LEU A 133 14.46 6.35 -17.66
C LEU A 133 13.67 5.22 -17.03
N VAL A 134 13.70 5.12 -15.70
CA VAL A 134 12.92 4.18 -14.92
C VAL A 134 11.98 4.95 -14.00
N ILE A 135 10.69 4.63 -14.07
CA ILE A 135 9.65 5.13 -13.17
C ILE A 135 8.95 3.92 -12.57
N GLN A 136 8.91 3.80 -11.25
CA GLN A 136 8.34 2.65 -10.57
C GLN A 136 7.57 3.05 -9.32
N LYS A 137 6.38 2.47 -9.14
CA LYS A 137 5.64 2.44 -7.87
C LYS A 137 5.03 1.04 -7.75
N ALA A 138 5.39 0.31 -6.70
CA ALA A 138 5.08 -1.11 -6.58
C ALA A 138 5.50 -1.89 -7.84
N GLN A 139 4.62 -2.76 -8.36
CA GLN A 139 4.86 -3.54 -9.57
C GLN A 139 4.41 -2.83 -10.86
N PHE A 140 4.03 -1.55 -10.78
CA PHE A 140 3.91 -0.69 -11.96
C PHE A 140 5.29 -0.11 -12.29
N ARG A 141 5.76 -0.34 -13.51
CA ARG A 141 7.05 0.19 -13.97
C ARG A 141 7.03 0.58 -15.43
N LEU A 142 7.55 1.76 -15.73
CA LEU A 142 7.91 2.21 -17.06
C LEU A 142 9.44 2.25 -17.17
N VAL A 143 9.98 1.64 -18.23
CA VAL A 143 11.39 1.70 -18.61
C VAL A 143 11.48 2.09 -20.08
N GLN A 144 12.14 3.20 -20.39
CA GLN A 144 12.30 3.63 -21.78
C GLN A 144 13.64 4.32 -22.02
N ARG A 145 14.10 4.29 -23.26
CA ARG A 145 15.32 5.02 -23.65
C ARG A 145 15.05 6.52 -23.65
N LEU A 146 15.96 7.28 -23.08
CA LEU A 146 15.91 8.74 -23.00
C LEU A 146 17.27 9.32 -23.37
N ALA A 147 17.30 10.17 -24.40
CA ALA A 147 18.46 11.01 -24.69
C ALA A 147 18.31 12.32 -23.94
N VAL A 148 19.23 12.58 -23.01
CA VAL A 148 19.26 13.78 -22.17
C VAL A 148 20.20 14.80 -22.80
N ALA A 149 19.66 15.94 -23.21
CA ALA A 149 20.45 17.07 -23.67
C ALA A 149 20.93 17.93 -22.49
N PRO A 150 22.02 18.71 -22.64
CA PRO A 150 22.44 19.69 -21.64
C PRO A 150 21.32 20.71 -21.32
N GLY A 151 21.29 21.17 -20.07
CA GLY A 151 20.30 22.15 -19.59
C GLY A 151 18.99 21.54 -19.08
N ALA A 152 17.96 22.37 -18.97
CA ALA A 152 16.68 21.99 -18.37
C ALA A 152 15.72 21.42 -19.42
N THR A 153 15.16 20.24 -19.15
CA THR A 153 14.14 19.58 -19.99
C THR A 153 12.95 19.16 -19.15
N ALA A 154 11.74 19.56 -19.55
CA ALA A 154 10.50 19.04 -18.99
C ALA A 154 10.05 17.82 -19.80
N LEU A 155 9.93 16.68 -19.14
CA LEU A 155 9.39 15.46 -19.72
C LEU A 155 7.87 15.58 -19.84
N GLY A 156 7.34 15.19 -21.00
CA GLY A 156 5.90 15.22 -21.25
C GLY A 156 5.16 14.07 -20.55
N ASP A 157 3.87 14.26 -20.29
CA ASP A 157 3.04 13.32 -19.51
C ASP A 157 3.04 11.89 -20.07
N ALA A 158 3.02 11.74 -21.39
CA ALA A 158 3.09 10.41 -22.04
C ALA A 158 4.39 9.65 -21.72
N ALA A 159 5.49 10.37 -21.47
CA ALA A 159 6.77 9.78 -21.11
C ALA A 159 6.87 9.45 -19.60
N THR A 160 5.92 9.91 -18.79
CA THR A 160 5.96 9.77 -17.33
C THR A 160 4.71 9.12 -16.73
N THR A 161 3.77 8.68 -17.56
CA THR A 161 2.57 7.96 -17.12
C THR A 161 2.89 6.48 -16.92
N LEU A 162 2.51 5.92 -15.77
CA LEU A 162 2.66 4.48 -15.52
C LEU A 162 1.81 3.67 -16.50
N PRO A 163 2.26 2.47 -16.91
CA PRO A 163 1.62 1.73 -17.97
C PRO A 163 0.26 1.16 -17.54
N SER A 164 -0.67 1.09 -18.50
CA SER A 164 -1.97 0.42 -18.35
C SER A 164 -2.01 -0.97 -18.99
N ARG A 165 -0.91 -1.44 -19.55
CA ARG A 165 -0.78 -2.77 -20.17
C ARG A 165 0.54 -3.43 -19.78
N HIS A 166 0.52 -4.75 -19.68
CA HIS A 166 1.74 -5.54 -19.48
C HIS A 166 2.44 -5.78 -20.83
N ASP A 167 3.54 -5.08 -21.09
CA ASP A 167 4.39 -5.30 -22.28
C ASP A 167 5.88 -5.11 -21.90
N PRO A 168 6.52 -6.17 -21.36
CA PRO A 168 7.93 -6.11 -20.97
C PRO A 168 8.88 -5.77 -22.13
N LEU A 169 8.52 -6.12 -23.38
CA LEU A 169 9.32 -5.80 -24.56
C LEU A 169 9.32 -4.30 -24.87
N ALA A 170 8.22 -3.62 -24.57
CA ALA A 170 8.10 -2.16 -24.62
C ALA A 170 8.53 -1.47 -23.30
N GLY A 171 9.02 -2.22 -22.32
CA GLY A 171 9.41 -1.68 -21.02
C GLY A 171 8.24 -1.28 -20.12
N ALA A 172 7.10 -1.94 -20.27
CA ALA A 172 5.88 -1.69 -19.49
C ALA A 172 5.55 -2.89 -18.61
N TRP A 173 5.53 -2.68 -17.29
CA TRP A 173 5.10 -3.68 -16.31
C TRP A 173 3.92 -3.14 -15.49
N ILE A 174 2.93 -4.00 -15.29
CA ILE A 174 1.81 -3.83 -14.36
C ILE A 174 1.76 -5.06 -13.44
N PRO A 175 1.17 -4.94 -12.23
CA PRO A 175 0.92 -6.11 -11.39
C PRO A 175 -0.02 -7.11 -12.08
N ARG A 176 0.18 -8.41 -11.82
CA ARG A 176 -0.82 -9.44 -12.12
C ARG A 176 -1.91 -9.39 -11.07
N ILE A 177 -3.14 -9.11 -11.49
CA ILE A 177 -4.29 -8.89 -10.61
C ILE A 177 -5.33 -9.98 -10.84
N ALA A 178 -5.84 -10.56 -9.75
CA ALA A 178 -7.07 -11.35 -9.74
C ALA A 178 -8.19 -10.55 -9.07
N VAL A 179 -9.39 -10.58 -9.65
CA VAL A 179 -10.61 -10.02 -9.02
C VAL A 179 -11.64 -11.13 -8.93
N ALA A 180 -12.08 -11.44 -7.71
CA ALA A 180 -13.19 -12.32 -7.45
C ALA A 180 -14.51 -11.53 -7.59
N ALA A 181 -15.00 -11.40 -8.82
CA ALA A 181 -16.11 -10.53 -9.21
C ALA A 181 -17.36 -10.76 -8.34
N GLY A 182 -17.63 -9.79 -7.46
CA GLY A 182 -18.71 -9.78 -6.49
C GLY A 182 -19.98 -9.11 -7.00
N GLY A 183 -21.11 -9.39 -6.35
CA GLY A 183 -22.42 -8.88 -6.77
C GLY A 183 -22.72 -7.43 -6.39
N TYR A 184 -21.96 -6.87 -5.45
CA TYR A 184 -22.33 -5.61 -4.78
C TYR A 184 -21.26 -4.52 -4.85
N ASP A 185 -19.98 -4.89 -5.02
CA ASP A 185 -18.85 -3.97 -5.15
C ASP A 185 -18.06 -4.29 -6.43
N PRO A 186 -18.41 -3.69 -7.59
CA PRO A 186 -17.81 -4.02 -8.88
C PRO A 186 -16.41 -3.39 -9.04
N LEU A 187 -15.44 -3.82 -8.22
CA LEU A 187 -14.07 -3.29 -8.14
C LEU A 187 -13.31 -3.30 -9.47
N GLU A 188 -13.63 -4.24 -10.36
CA GLU A 188 -13.10 -4.27 -11.72
C GLU A 188 -13.36 -2.96 -12.47
N THR A 189 -14.45 -2.26 -12.15
CA THR A 189 -14.75 -0.93 -12.69
C THR A 189 -13.68 0.10 -12.36
N ILE A 190 -13.14 0.09 -11.14
CA ILE A 190 -12.06 1.00 -10.73
C ILE A 190 -10.80 0.70 -11.56
N LEU A 191 -10.48 -0.58 -11.75
CA LEU A 191 -9.35 -1.00 -12.58
C LEU A 191 -9.54 -0.58 -14.05
N GLY A 192 -10.75 -0.71 -14.59
CA GLY A 192 -11.08 -0.24 -15.93
C GLY A 192 -10.99 1.29 -16.07
N LYS A 193 -11.42 2.05 -15.05
CA LYS A 193 -11.22 3.51 -14.99
C LYS A 193 -9.72 3.86 -14.94
N MET A 194 -8.88 3.02 -14.34
CA MET A 194 -7.41 3.10 -14.40
C MET A 194 -6.81 2.60 -15.73
N GLY A 195 -7.62 2.31 -16.74
CA GLY A 195 -7.17 1.79 -18.03
C GLY A 195 -6.67 0.33 -18.00
N LEU A 196 -6.82 -0.39 -16.88
CA LEU A 196 -6.56 -1.83 -16.76
C LEU A 196 -7.79 -2.61 -17.21
N GLY A 197 -8.10 -2.45 -18.49
CA GLY A 197 -9.35 -2.88 -19.12
C GLY A 197 -10.10 -1.70 -19.73
N GLN A 198 -11.41 -1.87 -19.92
CA GLN A 198 -12.28 -0.89 -20.55
C GLN A 198 -13.53 -0.69 -19.71
N VAL A 199 -14.03 0.54 -19.69
CA VAL A 199 -15.35 0.88 -19.16
C VAL A 199 -16.26 1.38 -20.27
N ASP A 200 -17.55 1.15 -20.12
CA ASP A 200 -18.55 1.70 -21.03
C ASP A 200 -18.83 3.19 -20.76
N ALA A 201 -19.81 3.77 -21.47
CA ALA A 201 -20.18 5.18 -21.33
C ALA A 201 -20.80 5.54 -19.96
N SER A 202 -21.20 4.54 -19.16
CA SER A 202 -21.67 4.73 -17.78
C SER A 202 -20.54 4.59 -16.75
N GLY A 203 -19.35 4.22 -17.21
CA GLY A 203 -18.19 3.99 -16.36
C GLY A 203 -18.15 2.59 -15.76
N VAL A 204 -18.94 1.62 -16.25
CA VAL A 204 -18.96 0.23 -15.78
C VAL A 204 -17.96 -0.63 -16.57
N TYR A 205 -17.28 -1.56 -15.91
CA TYR A 205 -16.34 -2.48 -16.56
C TYR A 205 -17.03 -3.27 -17.69
N SER A 206 -16.40 -3.30 -18.87
CA SER A 206 -16.99 -3.89 -20.06
C SER A 206 -16.09 -4.89 -20.78
N ALA A 207 -14.77 -4.80 -20.64
CA ALA A 207 -13.82 -5.73 -21.23
C ALA A 207 -12.41 -5.57 -20.64
N HIS A 208 -11.55 -6.56 -20.89
CA HIS A 208 -10.11 -6.49 -20.61
C HIS A 208 -9.28 -7.20 -21.67
N ASP A 209 -8.01 -6.82 -21.82
CA ASP A 209 -7.07 -7.40 -22.79
C ASP A 209 -6.07 -8.36 -22.09
N GLY A 210 -6.48 -8.92 -20.95
CA GLY A 210 -5.72 -9.88 -20.14
C GLY A 210 -4.96 -9.27 -18.95
N GLU A 211 -5.11 -7.97 -18.69
CA GLU A 211 -4.45 -7.27 -17.57
C GLU A 211 -4.99 -7.69 -16.20
N VAL A 212 -6.26 -8.07 -16.15
CA VAL A 212 -6.98 -8.51 -14.94
C VAL A 212 -7.56 -9.89 -15.20
N ALA A 213 -7.41 -10.82 -14.25
CA ALA A 213 -8.09 -12.11 -14.29
C ALA A 213 -9.36 -12.05 -13.43
N LEU A 214 -10.52 -12.29 -14.03
CA LEU A 214 -11.78 -12.39 -13.30
C LEU A 214 -11.98 -13.82 -12.79
N TRP A 215 -12.44 -13.93 -11.54
CA TRP A 215 -12.85 -15.17 -10.89
C TRP A 215 -14.29 -14.99 -10.42
N ALA A 216 -15.13 -16.01 -10.60
CA ALA A 216 -16.53 -15.93 -10.25
C ALA A 216 -16.72 -15.89 -8.72
N ASN A 217 -17.46 -14.89 -8.24
CA ASN A 217 -17.82 -14.73 -6.84
C ASN A 217 -19.24 -14.15 -6.66
N GLY A 218 -20.23 -14.72 -7.36
CA GLY A 218 -21.63 -14.28 -7.24
C GLY A 218 -22.00 -13.04 -8.07
N GLY A 219 -21.01 -12.29 -8.55
CA GLY A 219 -21.19 -11.10 -9.38
C GLY A 219 -21.22 -11.33 -10.88
N ASN A 220 -21.19 -10.22 -11.61
CA ASN A 220 -21.07 -10.20 -13.06
C ASN A 220 -19.60 -10.31 -13.47
N ASP A 221 -19.18 -11.50 -13.90
CA ASP A 221 -17.83 -11.75 -14.42
C ASP A 221 -17.70 -11.55 -15.94
N LEU A 222 -18.72 -10.97 -16.59
CA LEU A 222 -18.80 -10.74 -18.03
C LEU A 222 -18.73 -12.02 -18.89
N GLY A 223 -18.90 -13.20 -18.29
CA GLY A 223 -18.64 -14.49 -18.93
C GLY A 223 -17.16 -14.75 -19.17
N MET A 224 -16.27 -14.02 -18.49
CA MET A 224 -14.82 -14.07 -18.65
C MET A 224 -14.11 -14.74 -17.47
N ALA A 225 -14.85 -15.22 -16.46
CA ALA A 225 -14.26 -15.88 -15.30
C ALA A 225 -13.41 -17.10 -15.69
N VAL A 226 -12.20 -17.16 -15.15
CA VAL A 226 -11.27 -18.29 -15.39
C VAL A 226 -11.48 -19.46 -14.42
N GLY A 227 -12.34 -19.28 -13.41
CA GLY A 227 -12.69 -20.22 -12.35
C GLY A 227 -13.50 -19.51 -11.26
N SER A 228 -13.83 -20.19 -10.16
CA SER A 228 -14.47 -19.56 -8.98
C SER A 228 -13.46 -19.10 -7.93
N LEU A 229 -13.85 -18.20 -7.03
CA LEU A 229 -13.03 -17.84 -5.87
C LEU A 229 -12.65 -19.07 -5.02
N THR A 230 -13.56 -20.05 -4.91
CA THR A 230 -13.26 -21.33 -4.25
C THR A 230 -12.12 -22.08 -4.95
N ASP A 231 -12.12 -22.13 -6.28
CA ASP A 231 -11.06 -22.79 -7.06
C ASP A 231 -9.71 -22.09 -6.87
N LEU A 232 -9.70 -20.74 -6.93
CA LEU A 232 -8.51 -19.94 -6.67
C LEU A 232 -7.94 -20.21 -5.27
N ALA A 233 -8.77 -20.12 -4.24
CA ALA A 233 -8.30 -20.20 -2.86
C ALA A 233 -7.89 -21.63 -2.44
N ARG A 234 -8.40 -22.66 -3.11
CA ARG A 234 -7.98 -24.07 -2.90
C ARG A 234 -6.64 -24.43 -3.51
N ASP A 235 -6.17 -23.64 -4.48
CA ASP A 235 -4.92 -23.88 -5.19
C ASP A 235 -3.90 -22.75 -4.94
N LEU A 236 -2.94 -23.03 -4.06
CA LEU A 236 -1.84 -22.10 -3.78
C LEU A 236 -1.03 -21.76 -5.02
N ASP A 237 -0.86 -22.67 -5.97
CA ASP A 237 -0.10 -22.39 -7.19
C ASP A 237 -0.84 -21.43 -8.12
N SER A 238 -2.18 -21.40 -8.07
CA SER A 238 -3.01 -20.39 -8.72
C SER A 238 -2.90 -19.03 -8.01
N LEU A 239 -2.99 -18.99 -6.68
CA LEU A 239 -2.77 -17.75 -5.90
C LEU A 239 -1.40 -17.12 -6.19
N ARG A 240 -0.34 -17.94 -6.23
CA ARG A 240 1.04 -17.52 -6.52
C ARG A 240 1.23 -16.86 -7.88
N GLN A 241 0.26 -16.96 -8.79
CA GLN A 241 0.34 -16.29 -10.08
C GLN A 241 0.02 -14.79 -10.02
N TYR A 242 -0.50 -14.31 -8.90
CA TYR A 242 -0.96 -12.93 -8.75
C TYR A 242 -0.12 -12.18 -7.72
N HIS A 243 0.06 -10.87 -7.94
CA HIS A 243 0.62 -9.98 -6.93
C HIS A 243 -0.46 -9.50 -5.96
N VAL A 244 -1.68 -9.34 -6.46
CA VAL A 244 -2.84 -8.86 -5.71
C VAL A 244 -4.08 -9.68 -6.07
N VAL A 245 -4.84 -10.08 -5.05
CA VAL A 245 -6.17 -10.70 -5.20
C VAL A 245 -7.18 -9.79 -4.51
N PHE A 246 -8.18 -9.36 -5.28
CA PHE A 246 -9.32 -8.55 -4.84
C PHE A 246 -10.50 -9.49 -4.56
N ILE A 247 -11.10 -9.34 -3.38
CA ILE A 247 -12.29 -10.08 -2.93
C ILE A 247 -13.35 -9.04 -2.53
N PRO A 248 -14.02 -8.41 -3.52
CA PRO A 248 -15.13 -7.50 -3.27
C PRO A 248 -16.32 -8.18 -2.61
N CYS A 249 -17.25 -7.37 -2.11
CA CYS A 249 -18.52 -7.81 -1.54
C CYS A 249 -19.34 -8.69 -2.49
N ALA A 250 -19.73 -9.86 -1.99
CA ALA A 250 -20.52 -10.86 -2.70
C ALA A 250 -21.61 -11.50 -1.83
N SER A 251 -21.96 -10.89 -0.68
CA SER A 251 -22.71 -11.60 0.37
C SER A 251 -22.03 -12.94 0.71
N ASP A 252 -22.79 -14.02 0.89
CA ASP A 252 -22.29 -15.34 1.29
C ASP A 252 -21.68 -16.19 0.15
N ASP A 253 -21.54 -15.65 -1.07
CA ASP A 253 -21.05 -16.45 -2.19
C ASP A 253 -19.61 -16.93 -1.96
N ASN A 254 -19.38 -18.22 -2.19
CA ASN A 254 -18.11 -18.95 -1.96
C ASN A 254 -17.57 -18.97 -0.52
N THR A 255 -18.21 -18.33 0.48
CA THR A 255 -17.67 -18.25 1.86
C THR A 255 -17.62 -19.62 2.54
N ALA A 256 -18.41 -20.60 2.10
CA ALA A 256 -18.34 -21.99 2.52
C ALA A 256 -16.94 -22.62 2.34
N ALA A 257 -16.12 -22.10 1.40
CA ALA A 257 -14.74 -22.53 1.20
C ALA A 257 -13.86 -22.28 2.43
N LEU A 258 -14.15 -21.25 3.23
CA LEU A 258 -13.39 -20.92 4.44
C LEU A 258 -13.52 -22.00 5.53
N ARG A 259 -14.48 -22.93 5.41
CA ARG A 259 -14.56 -24.09 6.33
C ARG A 259 -13.48 -25.14 6.07
N ASP A 260 -12.79 -25.07 4.94
CA ASP A 260 -11.69 -25.96 4.57
C ASP A 260 -10.35 -25.43 5.11
N PRO A 261 -9.68 -26.14 6.03
CA PRO A 261 -8.38 -25.69 6.56
C PRO A 261 -7.29 -25.53 5.49
N GLN A 262 -7.39 -26.21 4.35
CA GLN A 262 -6.44 -26.02 3.25
C GLN A 262 -6.60 -24.63 2.60
N VAL A 263 -7.83 -24.15 2.42
CA VAL A 263 -8.10 -22.81 1.89
C VAL A 263 -7.50 -21.74 2.80
N LEU A 264 -7.74 -21.86 4.11
CA LEU A 264 -7.21 -20.93 5.10
C LEU A 264 -5.69 -20.90 5.10
N ARG A 265 -5.03 -22.06 5.04
CA ARG A 265 -3.57 -22.14 4.92
C ARG A 265 -3.05 -21.53 3.63
N ASN A 266 -3.65 -21.84 2.49
CA ASN A 266 -3.22 -21.28 1.21
C ASN A 266 -3.27 -19.74 1.20
N LEU A 267 -4.32 -19.15 1.76
CA LEU A 267 -4.44 -17.69 1.87
C LEU A 267 -3.36 -17.09 2.77
N ARG A 268 -3.07 -17.74 3.93
CA ARG A 268 -1.96 -17.33 4.80
C ARG A 268 -0.60 -17.47 4.12
N ASP A 269 -0.35 -18.57 3.43
CA ASP A 269 0.90 -18.84 2.72
C ASP A 269 1.10 -17.85 1.56
N TYR A 270 0.04 -17.57 0.79
CA TYR A 270 0.06 -16.55 -0.26
C TYR A 270 0.45 -15.17 0.30
N VAL A 271 -0.16 -14.74 1.41
CA VAL A 271 0.21 -13.48 2.06
C VAL A 271 1.64 -13.54 2.61
N LYS A 272 2.02 -14.65 3.28
CA LYS A 272 3.40 -14.84 3.79
C LYS A 272 4.44 -14.69 2.68
N GLU A 273 4.16 -15.21 1.49
CA GLU A 273 5.03 -15.16 0.31
C GLU A 273 5.10 -13.77 -0.35
N GLY A 274 4.37 -12.76 0.13
CA GLY A 274 4.37 -11.41 -0.43
C GLY A 274 3.09 -11.05 -1.18
N GLY A 275 2.07 -11.90 -1.13
CA GLY A 275 0.77 -11.68 -1.75
C GLY A 275 -0.01 -10.59 -1.05
N LYS A 276 -0.82 -9.85 -1.81
CA LYS A 276 -1.70 -8.83 -1.28
C LYS A 276 -3.15 -9.28 -1.42
N LEU A 277 -3.90 -9.20 -0.33
CA LEU A 277 -5.33 -9.39 -0.32
C LEU A 277 -5.99 -8.03 -0.12
N TYR A 278 -6.96 -7.72 -0.97
CA TYR A 278 -7.89 -6.63 -0.69
C TYR A 278 -9.28 -7.20 -0.57
N VAL A 279 -9.92 -6.95 0.57
CA VAL A 279 -11.24 -7.46 0.91
C VAL A 279 -12.13 -6.28 1.25
N THR A 280 -13.38 -6.31 0.82
CA THR A 280 -14.35 -5.25 1.14
C THR A 280 -15.58 -5.81 1.83
N ASP A 281 -16.07 -5.02 2.77
CA ASP A 281 -17.42 -5.12 3.30
C ASP A 281 -17.78 -6.49 3.90
N TRP A 282 -18.90 -7.09 3.52
CA TRP A 282 -19.33 -8.41 4.00
C TRP A 282 -18.44 -9.54 3.56
N SER A 283 -17.65 -9.40 2.48
CA SER A 283 -16.60 -10.39 2.17
C SER A 283 -15.46 -10.39 3.21
N GLY A 284 -15.58 -9.59 4.28
CA GLY A 284 -14.67 -9.52 5.41
C GLY A 284 -14.35 -10.87 6.05
N GLU A 285 -15.13 -11.93 5.87
CA GLU A 285 -14.77 -13.24 6.41
C GLU A 285 -13.51 -13.81 5.76
N TRP A 286 -13.22 -13.47 4.51
CA TRP A 286 -11.98 -13.85 3.81
C TRP A 286 -10.72 -13.24 4.45
N MET A 287 -10.91 -12.19 5.25
CA MET A 287 -9.88 -11.59 6.08
C MET A 287 -9.94 -12.11 7.51
N ASP A 288 -11.12 -12.00 8.12
CA ASP A 288 -11.35 -12.20 9.53
C ASP A 288 -11.16 -13.67 9.93
N ASN A 289 -11.71 -14.62 9.17
CA ASN A 289 -11.50 -16.04 9.44
C ASN A 289 -10.05 -16.49 9.25
N VAL A 290 -9.31 -15.82 8.35
CA VAL A 290 -7.92 -16.16 8.03
C VAL A 290 -6.94 -15.52 9.02
N PHE A 291 -7.24 -14.30 9.48
CA PHE A 291 -6.41 -13.44 10.33
C PHE A 291 -7.24 -12.79 11.47
N PRO A 292 -7.81 -13.59 12.40
CA PRO A 292 -8.82 -13.11 13.36
C PRO A 292 -8.28 -12.23 14.50
N ALA A 293 -6.98 -11.93 14.51
CA ALA A 293 -6.34 -11.25 15.63
C ALA A 293 -6.17 -9.75 15.40
N GLN A 294 -6.10 -9.30 14.15
CA GLN A 294 -5.69 -7.93 13.81
C GLN A 294 -6.84 -6.92 13.89
N VAL A 295 -7.99 -7.30 13.35
CA VAL A 295 -9.17 -6.44 13.23
C VAL A 295 -10.27 -7.08 14.06
N GLN A 296 -10.82 -6.33 15.01
CA GLN A 296 -12.03 -6.73 15.71
C GLN A 296 -13.22 -6.05 15.06
N LEU A 297 -14.10 -6.83 14.45
CA LEU A 297 -15.37 -6.37 13.91
C LEU A 297 -16.37 -6.18 15.06
N GLY A 298 -17.21 -5.18 14.93
CA GLY A 298 -18.19 -4.88 15.97
C GLY A 298 -19.52 -5.60 15.76
N SER A 299 -20.29 -5.76 16.83
CA SER A 299 -21.61 -6.39 16.78
C SER A 299 -22.61 -5.55 15.96
N GLY A 300 -23.52 -6.23 15.26
CA GLY A 300 -24.61 -5.64 14.50
C GLY A 300 -25.94 -5.69 15.27
N ALA A 301 -26.85 -4.81 14.91
CA ALA A 301 -28.17 -4.65 15.50
C ALA A 301 -29.28 -5.32 14.68
N PHE A 302 -29.16 -5.39 13.34
CA PHE A 302 -30.27 -5.81 12.47
C PHE A 302 -29.85 -6.53 11.15
N GLY A 303 -28.82 -7.37 11.19
CA GLY A 303 -28.43 -8.17 10.01
C GLY A 303 -27.53 -9.37 10.30
N GLY A 304 -26.60 -9.24 11.26
CA GLY A 304 -25.73 -10.33 11.69
C GLY A 304 -26.50 -11.45 12.40
N PHE A 305 -26.96 -12.45 11.65
CA PHE A 305 -27.40 -13.71 12.25
C PHE A 305 -26.19 -14.52 12.69
N GLY A 306 -25.70 -14.28 13.91
CA GLY A 306 -24.57 -15.03 14.46
C GLY A 306 -23.49 -14.14 15.04
N ALA A 307 -22.30 -14.71 15.23
CA ALA A 307 -21.12 -13.91 15.53
C ALA A 307 -20.69 -13.20 14.24
N ILE A 308 -20.44 -11.89 14.30
CA ILE A 308 -19.91 -11.11 13.16
C ILE A 308 -18.40 -11.23 13.12
N ASP A 309 -17.77 -11.01 14.27
CA ASP A 309 -16.34 -11.12 14.49
C ASP A 309 -15.91 -12.56 14.77
N THR A 310 -14.79 -12.95 14.18
CA THR A 310 -14.09 -14.19 14.49
C THR A 310 -13.08 -13.89 15.60
N PRO A 311 -13.24 -14.51 16.78
CA PRO A 311 -12.33 -14.21 17.88
C PRO A 311 -10.91 -14.67 17.55
N ALA A 312 -9.90 -13.93 18.01
CA ALA A 312 -8.49 -14.30 17.85
C ALA A 312 -8.17 -15.75 18.29
N SER A 313 -8.93 -16.31 19.25
CA SER A 313 -8.80 -17.72 19.68
C SER A 313 -9.18 -18.76 18.63
N ALA A 314 -9.81 -18.34 17.53
CA ALA A 314 -10.20 -19.23 16.44
C ALA A 314 -8.98 -19.72 15.65
N TYR A 315 -7.83 -19.04 15.73
CA TYR A 315 -6.57 -19.47 15.12
C TYR A 315 -5.52 -19.80 16.19
N ASP A 316 -5.00 -21.03 16.17
CA ASP A 316 -3.85 -21.43 16.97
C ASP A 316 -2.59 -21.40 16.09
N ARG A 317 -1.72 -20.42 16.36
CA ARG A 317 -0.45 -20.23 15.66
C ARG A 317 0.51 -21.41 15.87
N ALA A 318 0.53 -22.02 17.06
CA ALA A 318 1.52 -23.04 17.39
C ALA A 318 1.28 -24.34 16.61
N SER A 319 0.02 -24.66 16.33
CA SER A 319 -0.37 -25.83 15.53
C SER A 319 -0.80 -25.49 14.09
N ASP A 320 -0.75 -24.21 13.71
CA ASP A 320 -1.24 -23.66 12.44
C ASP A 320 -2.63 -24.24 12.06
N SER A 321 -3.58 -24.04 12.98
CA SER A 321 -4.91 -24.67 12.89
C SER A 321 -6.04 -23.74 13.29
N TRP A 322 -7.22 -23.97 12.73
CA TRP A 322 -8.40 -23.14 12.97
C TRP A 322 -9.53 -23.92 13.63
N SER A 323 -10.17 -23.28 14.61
CA SER A 323 -11.44 -23.69 15.17
C SER A 323 -12.58 -23.10 14.35
N THR A 324 -12.85 -23.67 13.17
CA THR A 324 -13.83 -23.11 12.21
C THR A 324 -15.23 -22.96 12.78
N GLY A 325 -15.60 -23.68 13.85
CA GLY A 325 -16.87 -23.49 14.56
C GLY A 325 -17.01 -22.16 15.31
N GLN A 326 -15.94 -21.38 15.43
CA GLN A 326 -15.92 -20.05 16.05
C GLN A 326 -16.01 -18.91 15.03
N PHE A 327 -16.03 -19.21 13.73
CA PHE A 327 -16.01 -18.20 12.68
C PHE A 327 -17.24 -17.32 12.70
N GLY A 328 -16.98 -16.02 12.62
CA GLY A 328 -17.98 -15.02 12.33
C GLY A 328 -18.35 -14.98 10.85
N ASN A 329 -19.34 -14.17 10.53
CA ASN A 329 -19.82 -13.95 9.15
C ASN A 329 -19.49 -12.56 8.59
N ALA A 330 -18.85 -11.66 9.35
CA ALA A 330 -18.59 -10.28 8.94
C ALA A 330 -19.82 -9.46 8.47
N ASP A 331 -21.04 -9.97 8.64
CA ASP A 331 -22.29 -9.32 8.22
C ASP A 331 -22.70 -8.23 9.22
N GLY A 332 -22.06 -7.07 9.13
CA GLY A 332 -22.41 -5.88 9.90
C GLY A 332 -23.69 -5.18 9.46
N ASP A 333 -23.96 -4.04 10.11
CA ASP A 333 -25.09 -3.17 9.73
C ASP A 333 -24.69 -2.16 8.66
N ALA A 334 -25.65 -1.77 7.82
CA ALA A 334 -25.49 -0.73 6.81
C ALA A 334 -25.46 0.70 7.40
N TYR A 335 -24.55 1.55 6.94
CA TYR A 335 -24.50 2.98 7.24
C TYR A 335 -23.65 3.78 6.24
N ASP A 336 -23.84 5.10 6.26
CA ASP A 336 -22.94 6.05 5.63
C ASP A 336 -22.16 6.81 6.71
N SER A 337 -20.98 7.30 6.35
CA SER A 337 -20.16 8.18 7.19
C SER A 337 -20.03 9.53 6.51
N PRO A 338 -20.83 10.55 6.90
CA PRO A 338 -20.78 11.87 6.27
C PRO A 338 -19.54 12.69 6.67
N ASP A 339 -18.79 12.22 7.66
CA ASP A 339 -17.62 12.88 8.23
C ASP A 339 -16.35 12.01 8.10
N GLY A 340 -16.22 11.30 6.98
CA GLY A 340 -15.03 10.54 6.64
C GLY A 340 -13.76 11.40 6.69
N GLN A 341 -12.69 10.83 7.24
CA GLN A 341 -11.41 11.49 7.41
C GLN A 341 -10.26 10.55 7.09
N VAL A 342 -9.34 11.01 6.26
CA VAL A 342 -8.05 10.36 6.06
C VAL A 342 -7.12 10.69 7.23
N VAL A 343 -6.68 9.66 7.96
CA VAL A 343 -5.78 9.82 9.11
C VAL A 343 -4.30 9.72 8.74
N ASP A 344 -3.99 9.14 7.58
CA ASP A 344 -2.62 9.12 7.08
C ASP A 344 -2.19 10.48 6.50
N GLY A 345 -1.04 10.99 6.93
CA GLY A 345 -0.54 12.30 6.50
C GLY A 345 -0.26 12.40 5.01
N ASN A 346 0.25 11.34 4.39
CA ASN A 346 0.61 11.35 2.96
C ASN A 346 -0.61 11.18 2.06
N LEU A 347 -1.47 10.21 2.35
CA LEU A 347 -2.74 10.05 1.65
C LEU A 347 -3.60 11.31 1.78
N ARG A 348 -3.63 11.94 2.96
CA ARG A 348 -4.38 13.18 3.19
C ARG A 348 -3.84 14.32 2.34
N ALA A 349 -2.51 14.52 2.33
CA ALA A 349 -1.88 15.55 1.50
C ALA A 349 -2.03 15.31 0.00
N TRP A 350 -2.09 14.04 -0.42
CA TRP A 350 -2.32 13.64 -1.81
C TRP A 350 -3.78 13.86 -2.24
N LEU A 351 -4.76 13.43 -1.42
CA LEU A 351 -6.18 13.47 -1.77
C LEU A 351 -6.81 14.86 -1.64
N HIS A 352 -6.39 15.62 -0.63
CA HIS A 352 -7.00 16.91 -0.30
C HIS A 352 -6.88 17.90 -1.47
N GLY A 353 -8.00 18.47 -1.89
CA GLY A 353 -8.05 19.42 -2.99
C GLY A 353 -7.96 18.80 -4.37
N GLN A 354 -8.15 17.48 -4.54
CA GLN A 354 -8.39 16.92 -5.86
C GLN A 354 -9.86 17.13 -6.29
N LEU A 355 -10.14 17.31 -7.57
CA LEU A 355 -11.52 17.37 -8.09
C LEU A 355 -12.04 15.95 -8.33
N ALA A 356 -13.12 15.56 -7.66
CA ALA A 356 -13.75 14.25 -7.79
C ALA A 356 -15.28 14.37 -7.87
N PRO A 357 -15.97 13.46 -8.59
CA PRO A 357 -17.42 13.31 -8.42
C PRO A 357 -17.76 12.98 -6.96
N GLN A 358 -18.85 13.54 -6.45
CA GLN A 358 -19.40 13.16 -5.15
C GLN A 358 -20.12 11.81 -5.24
N PRO A 359 -20.08 10.99 -4.18
CA PRO A 359 -20.64 9.63 -4.20
C PRO A 359 -22.17 9.60 -4.38
N HIS A 360 -22.90 10.59 -3.88
CA HIS A 360 -24.37 10.56 -3.90
C HIS A 360 -25.01 11.01 -5.21
N ASP A 361 -24.40 11.97 -5.92
CA ASP A 361 -25.02 12.62 -7.09
C ASP A 361 -24.06 12.77 -8.30
N GLY A 362 -22.80 12.36 -8.15
CA GLY A 362 -21.79 12.46 -9.20
C GLY A 362 -21.32 13.89 -9.50
N THR A 363 -21.77 14.90 -8.74
CA THR A 363 -21.37 16.28 -9.00
C THR A 363 -19.88 16.48 -8.71
N PRO A 364 -19.11 17.12 -9.60
CA PRO A 364 -17.69 17.36 -9.33
C PRO A 364 -17.50 18.38 -8.19
N ALA A 365 -16.74 18.01 -7.16
CA ALA A 365 -16.33 18.92 -6.10
C ALA A 365 -14.91 18.62 -5.64
N MET A 366 -14.30 19.61 -4.97
CA MET A 366 -12.97 19.46 -4.39
C MET A 366 -13.05 18.59 -3.15
N VAL A 367 -12.25 17.53 -3.08
CA VAL A 367 -12.24 16.62 -1.94
C VAL A 367 -11.63 17.31 -0.73
N ASN A 368 -12.36 17.35 0.38
CA ASN A 368 -11.80 17.66 1.68
C ASN A 368 -11.43 16.34 2.38
N ALA A 369 -10.14 15.97 2.37
CA ALA A 369 -9.70 14.71 2.99
C ALA A 369 -9.89 14.64 4.52
N ASP A 370 -10.29 15.72 5.18
CA ASP A 370 -10.63 15.76 6.61
C ASP A 370 -12.14 15.67 6.89
N ASP A 371 -12.98 15.76 5.84
CA ASP A 371 -14.45 15.78 5.93
C ASP A 371 -15.08 15.46 4.56
N PHE A 372 -15.33 14.17 4.30
CA PHE A 372 -15.95 13.69 3.06
C PHE A 372 -16.89 12.51 3.30
N ASP A 373 -17.90 12.38 2.45
CA ASP A 373 -18.83 11.26 2.52
C ASP A 373 -18.13 9.94 2.13
N VAL A 374 -18.19 8.94 3.01
CA VAL A 374 -17.94 7.53 2.70
C VAL A 374 -19.28 6.82 2.74
N VAL A 375 -19.67 6.25 1.60
CA VAL A 375 -21.00 5.65 1.43
C VAL A 375 -20.94 4.13 1.37
N ASP A 376 -22.08 3.49 1.62
CA ASP A 376 -22.26 2.04 1.51
C ASP A 376 -21.31 1.25 2.41
N ASN A 377 -21.20 1.62 3.69
CA ASN A 377 -20.59 0.72 4.68
C ASN A 377 -21.59 -0.35 5.07
N TRP A 378 -21.18 -1.63 5.10
CA TRP A 378 -21.99 -2.71 5.65
C TRP A 378 -21.29 -3.48 6.77
N ASN A 379 -20.15 -2.98 7.22
CA ASN A 379 -19.51 -3.46 8.44
C ASN A 379 -18.88 -2.33 9.25
N TRP A 380 -18.44 -2.60 10.48
CA TRP A 380 -17.70 -1.62 11.27
C TRP A 380 -16.61 -2.24 12.13
N ILE A 381 -15.50 -1.52 12.25
CA ILE A 381 -14.33 -1.95 13.01
C ILE A 381 -14.43 -1.40 14.43
N GLN A 382 -14.57 -2.30 15.40
CA GLN A 382 -14.61 -1.95 16.81
C GLN A 382 -13.22 -1.55 17.31
N SER A 383 -12.20 -2.34 16.98
CA SER A 383 -10.83 -2.05 17.43
C SER A 383 -9.78 -2.68 16.52
N LEU A 384 -8.55 -2.17 16.63
CA LEU A 384 -7.36 -2.73 15.99
C LEU A 384 -6.42 -3.21 17.08
N THR A 385 -5.85 -4.41 16.89
CA THR A 385 -5.01 -5.06 17.88
C THR A 385 -3.60 -5.23 17.34
N THR A 386 -2.59 -4.85 18.13
CA THR A 386 -1.20 -5.21 17.85
C THR A 386 -1.00 -6.69 18.12
N VAL A 387 -0.50 -7.43 17.12
CA VAL A 387 -0.37 -8.89 17.16
C VAL A 387 1.10 -9.29 17.08
N ASP A 388 1.54 -10.22 17.92
CA ASP A 388 2.84 -10.89 17.74
C ASP A 388 2.76 -11.80 16.51
N ILE A 389 3.58 -11.51 15.50
CA ILE A 389 3.61 -12.21 14.22
C ILE A 389 4.81 -13.15 14.07
N GLY A 390 5.53 -13.49 15.13
CA GLY A 390 6.62 -14.47 15.10
C GLY A 390 7.99 -13.81 15.20
N LEU A 391 9.02 -14.52 14.73
CA LEU A 391 10.42 -14.09 14.89
C LEU A 391 11.04 -13.66 13.55
N ASP A 392 11.92 -12.66 13.60
CA ASP A 392 12.79 -12.31 12.48
C ASP A 392 14.00 -13.24 12.35
N ASP A 393 14.86 -12.97 11.36
CA ASP A 393 16.08 -13.73 11.09
C ASP A 393 17.13 -13.66 12.22
N GLN A 394 16.94 -12.76 13.18
CA GLN A 394 17.77 -12.60 14.37
C GLN A 394 17.10 -13.17 15.63
N GLY A 395 15.95 -13.84 15.48
CA GLY A 395 15.19 -14.41 16.58
C GLY A 395 14.51 -13.37 17.46
N GLN A 396 14.33 -12.13 16.99
CA GLN A 396 13.60 -11.09 17.71
C GLN A 396 12.10 -11.16 17.41
N PRO A 397 11.24 -10.92 18.41
CA PRO A 397 9.80 -10.88 18.19
C PRO A 397 9.43 -9.71 17.27
N VAL A 398 8.61 -10.01 16.27
CA VAL A 398 8.04 -9.04 15.34
C VAL A 398 6.57 -8.87 15.69
N SER A 399 6.11 -7.63 15.80
CA SER A 399 4.69 -7.33 15.99
C SER A 399 4.13 -6.61 14.77
N ASP A 400 2.94 -7.01 14.36
CA ASP A 400 2.10 -6.33 13.39
C ASP A 400 1.22 -5.30 14.10
N VAL A 401 1.21 -4.08 13.57
CA VAL A 401 0.39 -2.98 14.08
C VAL A 401 -0.52 -2.56 12.93
N PRO A 402 -1.80 -2.99 12.92
CA PRO A 402 -2.74 -2.58 11.89
C PRO A 402 -2.83 -1.06 11.79
N ARG A 403 -2.81 -0.56 10.56
CA ARG A 403 -2.85 0.86 10.23
C ARG A 403 -4.24 1.24 9.76
N SER A 404 -4.82 2.25 10.39
CA SER A 404 -6.02 2.92 9.87
C SER A 404 -5.64 3.96 8.82
N TRP A 405 -6.40 4.02 7.73
CA TRP A 405 -6.24 4.98 6.64
C TRP A 405 -7.38 5.99 6.60
N VAL A 406 -8.60 5.48 6.75
CA VAL A 406 -9.83 6.26 6.79
C VAL A 406 -10.55 5.95 8.09
N ILE A 407 -11.08 6.98 8.76
CA ILE A 407 -12.00 6.86 9.87
C ILE A 407 -13.28 7.64 9.56
N GLY A 408 -14.40 7.26 10.15
CA GLY A 408 -15.65 8.01 10.01
C GLY A 408 -16.64 7.64 11.10
N SER A 409 -17.61 8.50 11.36
CA SER A 409 -18.68 8.19 12.29
C SER A 409 -19.69 7.24 11.65
N ARG A 410 -20.43 6.53 12.49
CA ARG A 410 -21.52 5.66 12.04
C ARG A 410 -22.85 6.41 12.17
N GLU A 411 -23.23 7.14 11.13
CA GLU A 411 -24.55 7.77 11.06
C GLU A 411 -25.54 6.81 10.40
N GLY A 412 -26.48 6.31 11.19
CA GLY A 412 -27.51 5.40 10.70
C GLY A 412 -28.55 5.06 11.75
N PRO A 413 -29.71 4.51 11.36
CA PRO A 413 -30.82 4.21 12.26
C PRO A 413 -30.48 3.21 13.38
N PHE A 414 -29.32 2.56 13.32
CA PHE A 414 -28.95 1.37 14.11
C PHE A 414 -27.56 1.50 14.76
N GLY A 415 -27.02 2.72 14.78
CA GLY A 415 -25.59 2.93 14.58
C GLY A 415 -24.75 3.40 15.75
N GLY A 416 -24.04 4.51 15.62
CA GLY A 416 -23.02 4.97 16.58
C GLY A 416 -23.52 6.03 17.56
N THR A 417 -22.75 6.29 18.61
CA THR A 417 -22.77 7.59 19.29
C THR A 417 -22.30 8.63 18.28
N THR A 418 -23.15 9.61 17.99
CA THR A 418 -22.79 10.74 17.12
C THR A 418 -21.47 11.35 17.62
N GLY A 419 -20.43 11.35 16.77
CA GLY A 419 -19.13 11.96 17.07
C GLY A 419 -17.96 11.00 17.36
N ASP A 420 -18.20 9.71 17.64
CA ASP A 420 -17.10 8.73 17.71
C ASP A 420 -16.79 8.20 16.30
N LYS A 421 -15.53 8.34 15.85
CA LYS A 421 -15.07 7.84 14.55
C LYS A 421 -14.36 6.50 14.69
N ASN A 422 -14.74 5.53 13.85
CA ASN A 422 -14.13 4.20 13.78
C ASN A 422 -13.31 4.04 12.51
N PRO A 423 -12.31 3.14 12.48
CA PRO A 423 -11.63 2.76 11.24
C PRO A 423 -12.62 2.23 10.20
N LEU A 424 -12.50 2.74 8.96
CA LEU A 424 -13.27 2.29 7.79
C LEU A 424 -12.38 1.63 6.74
N THR A 425 -11.08 1.91 6.77
CA THR A 425 -10.11 1.30 5.85
C THR A 425 -8.82 1.04 6.60
N VAL A 426 -8.37 -0.21 6.59
CA VAL A 426 -7.22 -0.64 7.38
C VAL A 426 -6.30 -1.56 6.60
N THR A 427 -5.01 -1.49 6.88
CA THR A 427 -4.04 -2.48 6.38
C THR A 427 -3.30 -3.14 7.53
N PHE A 428 -2.91 -4.39 7.37
CA PHE A 428 -2.05 -5.09 8.31
C PHE A 428 -1.15 -6.11 7.60
N GLU A 429 -0.08 -6.54 8.27
CA GLU A 429 0.97 -7.42 7.72
C GLU A 429 1.05 -8.71 8.54
N PRO A 430 0.10 -9.65 8.37
CA PRO A 430 -0.12 -10.71 9.34
C PRO A 430 0.94 -11.82 9.30
N ALA A 431 1.68 -11.92 8.20
CA ALA A 431 2.72 -12.90 7.97
C ALA A 431 3.65 -12.46 6.84
N GLY A 432 4.95 -12.76 6.97
CA GLY A 432 5.95 -12.59 5.91
C GLY A 432 5.97 -11.18 5.31
N CYS A 433 5.87 -11.07 3.98
CA CYS A 433 6.01 -9.81 3.25
C CYS A 433 4.73 -9.27 2.61
N GLY A 434 3.63 -10.01 2.73
CA GLY A 434 2.35 -9.61 2.17
C GLY A 434 1.60 -8.66 3.07
N ARG A 435 0.49 -8.16 2.53
CA ARG A 435 -0.39 -7.22 3.21
C ARG A 435 -1.82 -7.60 2.96
N VAL A 436 -2.64 -7.29 3.95
CA VAL A 436 -4.09 -7.41 3.86
C VAL A 436 -4.66 -6.00 3.99
N LEU A 437 -5.50 -5.60 3.05
CA LEU A 437 -6.27 -4.35 3.05
C LEU A 437 -7.75 -4.70 3.25
N TYR A 438 -8.41 -4.00 4.17
CA TYR A 438 -9.84 -4.08 4.40
C TYR A 438 -10.48 -2.71 4.18
N SER A 439 -11.67 -2.67 3.61
CA SER A 439 -12.59 -1.55 3.79
C SER A 439 -13.96 -2.05 4.27
N THR A 440 -14.60 -1.29 5.15
CA THR A 440 -15.96 -1.58 5.66
C THR A 440 -17.07 -1.25 4.67
N TYR A 441 -16.71 -0.67 3.53
CA TYR A 441 -17.62 -0.15 2.51
C TYR A 441 -17.38 -0.78 1.14
N HIS A 442 -18.42 -0.77 0.33
CA HIS A 442 -18.29 -0.93 -1.12
C HIS A 442 -17.44 0.19 -1.67
N THR A 443 -16.35 -0.14 -2.37
CA THR A 443 -15.51 0.92 -2.92
C THR A 443 -16.17 1.57 -4.12
N THR A 444 -16.90 0.80 -4.92
CA THR A 444 -17.75 1.33 -5.99
C THR A 444 -19.22 1.14 -5.60
N PRO A 445 -19.96 2.20 -5.22
CA PRO A 445 -21.37 2.10 -4.83
C PRO A 445 -22.31 1.94 -6.05
N GLY A 446 -21.79 2.07 -7.28
CA GLY A 446 -22.57 1.88 -8.50
C GLY A 446 -21.93 2.46 -9.76
N ALA A 447 -22.71 2.51 -10.83
CA ALA A 447 -22.27 3.05 -12.11
C ALA A 447 -22.12 4.57 -12.06
N HIS A 448 -20.90 5.07 -12.29
CA HIS A 448 -20.63 6.48 -12.45
C HIS A 448 -19.33 6.74 -13.22
N LEU A 449 -19.23 7.95 -13.77
CA LEU A 449 -18.01 8.42 -14.43
C LEU A 449 -16.99 8.92 -13.40
N GLY A 450 -15.71 8.76 -13.73
CA GLY A 450 -14.59 9.21 -12.90
C GLY A 450 -14.43 8.42 -11.59
N LEU A 451 -13.49 8.87 -10.77
CA LEU A 451 -13.15 8.26 -9.48
C LEU A 451 -13.64 9.13 -8.32
N ILE A 452 -14.61 8.61 -7.54
CA ILE A 452 -15.09 9.25 -6.28
C ILE A 452 -14.00 9.16 -5.20
N PRO A 453 -14.10 9.90 -4.06
CA PRO A 453 -13.06 9.91 -3.04
C PRO A 453 -12.61 8.52 -2.55
N GLN A 454 -13.55 7.62 -2.24
CA GLN A 454 -13.23 6.27 -1.77
C GLN A 454 -12.54 5.39 -2.85
N GLU A 455 -12.90 5.54 -4.13
CA GLU A 455 -12.19 4.86 -5.23
C GLU A 455 -10.78 5.41 -5.45
N ARG A 456 -10.56 6.72 -5.25
CA ARG A 456 -9.21 7.32 -5.28
C ARG A 456 -8.34 6.82 -4.15
N ILE A 457 -8.90 6.69 -2.95
CA ILE A 457 -8.21 6.10 -1.81
C ILE A 457 -7.77 4.68 -2.15
N LEU A 458 -8.64 3.86 -2.75
CA LEU A 458 -8.23 2.53 -3.21
C LEU A 458 -7.09 2.59 -4.23
N LEU A 459 -7.16 3.47 -5.24
CA LEU A 459 -6.08 3.62 -6.24
C LEU A 459 -4.74 3.91 -5.56
N TYR A 460 -4.71 4.84 -4.61
CA TYR A 460 -3.52 5.13 -3.81
C TYR A 460 -3.05 3.87 -3.06
N LEU A 461 -3.96 3.18 -2.40
CA LEU A 461 -3.64 2.04 -1.56
C LEU A 461 -3.18 0.81 -2.34
N ILE A 462 -3.70 0.54 -3.54
CA ILE A 462 -3.21 -0.56 -4.41
C ILE A 462 -1.72 -0.34 -4.73
N MET A 463 -1.33 0.91 -4.99
CA MET A 463 0.06 1.26 -5.25
C MET A 463 0.91 1.30 -3.97
N GLU A 464 0.31 1.60 -2.83
CA GLU A 464 1.01 1.68 -1.54
C GLU A 464 1.24 0.30 -0.91
N ILE A 465 0.23 -0.58 -0.90
CA ILE A 465 0.37 -1.94 -0.37
C ILE A 465 1.33 -2.80 -1.21
N GLY A 466 1.57 -2.40 -2.46
CA GLY A 466 2.56 -3.01 -3.34
C GLY A 466 3.99 -2.50 -3.14
N VAL A 467 4.23 -1.44 -2.36
CA VAL A 467 5.59 -0.96 -2.04
C VAL A 467 6.30 -2.00 -1.18
N CYS A 468 7.60 -2.14 -1.40
CA CYS A 468 8.48 -3.05 -0.68
C CYS A 468 8.33 -2.99 0.86
N LYS A 469 8.69 -4.09 1.53
CA LYS A 469 8.70 -4.19 3.00
C LYS A 469 10.00 -3.59 3.56
N ALA A 470 9.86 -2.53 4.37
CA ALA A 470 10.99 -1.81 4.99
C ALA A 470 11.35 -2.30 6.42
N GLY A 471 10.54 -3.21 7.00
CA GLY A 471 10.71 -3.73 8.36
C GLY A 471 11.17 -5.20 8.41
N PRO A 472 11.39 -5.75 9.63
CA PRO A 472 11.77 -7.14 9.80
C PRO A 472 10.75 -8.07 9.16
N ILE A 473 11.26 -9.10 8.49
CA ILE A 473 10.45 -10.13 7.83
C ILE A 473 10.41 -11.34 8.76
N VAL A 474 9.20 -11.79 9.08
CA VAL A 474 9.01 -13.02 9.84
C VAL A 474 9.50 -14.19 9.00
N VAL A 475 10.46 -14.94 9.53
CA VAL A 475 11.02 -16.14 8.87
C VAL A 475 10.44 -17.44 9.44
N GLU A 476 9.92 -17.42 10.66
CA GLU A 476 9.32 -18.57 11.36
C GLU A 476 7.92 -18.28 11.91
#